data_AF-A0A3M1FI70-F1
#
_entry.id   AF-A0A3M1FI70-F1
#
_cell.length_a   1.000
_cell.length_b   1.000
_cell.length_c   1.000
_cell.angle_alpha   90.00
_cell.angle_beta   90.00
_cell.angle_gamma   90.00
#
_symmetry.space_group_name_H-M   'P 1'
#
loop_
_entity.id
_entity.type
_entity.pdbx_description
1 polymer ?
#
loop_
_entity_poly.entity_id
_entity_poly.type
_entity_poly.pdbx_seq_one_letter_code
_entity_poly.pdbx_strand_id
1 'polypeptide(L)' 'MYDSDSLPCPGLTPERAEALLRRLGAGVSEKHTRVEGLGWQAEIEPTEDGVVVHFHAHDEILDDLLRRFEQHVDREMGGA' A
#
# COMPACT_ATOMS: atom_id res chain seq x y z
N MET A 1 3.54 15.46 -12.25
CA MET A 1 4.75 15.02 -11.52
C MET A 1 4.36 13.76 -10.76
N TYR A 2 5.22 12.76 -10.68
CA TYR A 2 4.99 11.65 -9.76
C TYR A 2 5.63 12.02 -8.43
N ASP A 3 4.87 11.88 -7.36
CA ASP A 3 5.35 12.05 -6.00
C ASP A 3 5.44 10.67 -5.33
N SER A 4 6.15 10.58 -4.21
CA SER A 4 6.46 9.31 -3.58
C SER A 4 6.49 9.43 -2.08
N ASP A 5 5.75 8.55 -1.41
CA ASP A 5 5.66 8.50 0.05
C ASP A 5 5.71 7.05 0.53
N SER A 6 6.06 6.82 1.78
CA SER A 6 6.28 5.50 2.35
C SER A 6 5.55 5.35 3.68
N LEU A 7 4.68 4.34 3.76
CA LEU A 7 3.88 4.09 4.95
C LEU A 7 4.36 2.84 5.69
N PRO A 8 4.91 2.98 6.92
CA PRO A 8 5.22 1.83 7.75
C PRO A 8 3.94 1.20 8.30
N CYS A 9 3.80 -0.11 8.12
CA CYS A 9 2.64 -0.91 8.52
C CYS A 9 3.09 -2.04 9.45
N PRO A 10 3.34 -1.74 10.74
CA PRO A 10 3.73 -2.76 11.72
C PRO A 10 2.61 -3.80 11.89
N GLY A 11 2.98 -5.07 12.01
CA GLY A 11 2.08 -6.21 12.17
C GLY A 11 1.37 -6.67 10.88
N LEU A 12 1.55 -5.96 9.77
CA LEU A 12 1.00 -6.34 8.47
C LEU A 12 1.98 -7.25 7.73
N THR A 13 1.48 -8.33 7.13
CA THR A 13 2.29 -9.22 6.29
C THR A 13 2.28 -8.75 4.83
N PRO A 14 3.29 -9.11 4.01
CA PRO A 14 3.30 -8.77 2.59
C PRO A 14 2.05 -9.23 1.82
N GLU A 15 1.54 -10.42 2.17
CA GLU A 15 0.30 -10.96 1.58
C GLU A 15 -0.91 -10.09 1.89
N ARG A 16 -1.04 -9.63 3.15
CA ARG A 16 -2.15 -8.75 3.55
C ARG A 16 -2.01 -7.37 2.95
N ALA A 17 -0.81 -6.80 2.93
CA ALA A 17 -0.52 -5.53 2.27
C ALA A 17 -0.92 -5.57 0.79
N GLU A 18 -0.54 -6.62 0.07
CA GLU A 18 -0.97 -6.82 -1.32
C GLU A 18 -2.49 -6.89 -1.43
N ALA A 19 -3.15 -7.68 -0.57
CA ALA A 19 -4.61 -7.79 -0.59
C ALA A 19 -5.32 -6.45 -0.34
N LEU A 20 -4.80 -5.62 0.57
CA LEU A 20 -5.31 -4.27 0.84
C LEU A 20 -5.12 -3.34 -0.37
N LEU A 21 -3.93 -3.35 -0.98
CA LEU A 21 -3.64 -2.53 -2.17
C LEU A 21 -4.49 -2.95 -3.37
N ARG A 22 -4.79 -4.24 -3.51
CA ARG A 22 -5.72 -4.74 -4.54
C ARG A 22 -7.15 -4.24 -4.33
N ARG A 23 -7.58 -4.02 -3.08
CA ARG A 23 -8.90 -3.41 -2.78
C ARG A 23 -8.98 -1.94 -3.23
N LEU A 24 -7.83 -1.25 -3.34
CA LEU A 24 -7.72 0.10 -3.89
C LEU A 24 -7.74 0.14 -5.43
N GLY A 25 -7.85 -1.01 -6.10
CA GLY A 25 -7.90 -1.12 -7.55
C GLY A 25 -6.55 -1.41 -8.21
N ALA A 26 -5.55 -1.85 -7.45
CA ALA A 26 -4.28 -2.30 -8.01
C ALA A 26 -4.35 -3.73 -8.58
N GLY A 27 -3.65 -3.95 -9.69
CA GLY A 27 -3.25 -5.27 -10.15
C GLY A 27 -1.92 -5.70 -9.53
N VAL A 28 -1.71 -7.01 -9.39
CA VAL A 28 -0.42 -7.55 -8.93
C VAL A 28 0.55 -7.55 -10.12
N SER A 29 1.66 -6.83 -9.98
CA SER A 29 2.75 -6.82 -10.96
C SER A 29 3.80 -7.86 -10.56
N GLU A 30 4.19 -7.88 -9.28
CA GLU A 30 5.07 -8.89 -8.69
C GLU A 30 4.51 -9.35 -7.34
N LYS A 31 4.31 -10.66 -7.20
CA LYS A 31 3.60 -11.24 -6.05
C LYS A 31 4.31 -10.92 -4.74
N HIS A 32 3.57 -10.34 -3.80
CA HIS A 32 4.00 -9.90 -2.46
C HIS A 32 5.09 -8.81 -2.47
N THR A 33 5.34 -8.20 -3.63
CA THR A 33 6.44 -7.23 -3.80
C THR A 33 5.94 -5.95 -4.45
N ARG A 34 5.13 -6.03 -5.51
CA ARG A 34 4.74 -4.85 -6.29
C ARG A 34 3.35 -4.95 -6.86
N VAL A 35 2.61 -3.86 -6.76
CA VAL A 35 1.27 -3.70 -7.35
C VAL A 35 1.18 -2.41 -8.13
N GLU A 36 0.31 -2.39 -9.12
CA GLU A 36 0.16 -1.27 -10.06
C GLU A 36 -1.32 -0.94 -10.26
N GLY A 37 -1.67 0.33 -10.07
CA GLY A 37 -2.98 0.88 -10.36
C GLY A 37 -2.93 1.91 -11.48
N LEU A 38 -4.08 2.50 -11.80
CA LEU A 38 -4.15 3.56 -12.80
C LEU A 38 -3.49 4.84 -12.26
N GLY A 39 -2.29 5.15 -12.77
CA GLY A 39 -1.55 6.36 -12.40
C GLY A 39 -0.76 6.25 -11.09
N TRP A 40 -0.64 5.05 -10.53
CA TRP A 40 0.17 4.80 -9.33
C TRP A 40 0.72 3.37 -9.28
N GLN A 41 1.78 3.18 -8.52
CA GLN A 41 2.32 1.87 -8.16
C GLN A 41 2.63 1.87 -6.66
N ALA A 42 2.67 0.68 -6.07
CA ALA A 42 3.20 0.51 -4.73
C ALA A 42 4.13 -0.70 -4.62
N GLU A 43 5.20 -0.52 -3.86
CA GLU A 43 6.19 -1.55 -3.54
C GLU A 43 6.05 -1.92 -2.07
N ILE A 44 6.09 -3.22 -1.78
CA ILE A 44 5.92 -3.79 -0.45
C ILE A 44 7.28 -4.29 0.01
N GLU A 45 7.86 -3.60 0.97
CA GLU A 45 9.14 -3.97 1.58
C GLU A 45 8.88 -4.69 2.91
N PRO A 46 9.19 -6.00 3.03
CA PRO A 46 9.09 -6.69 4.31
C PRO A 46 10.15 -6.19 5.30
N THR A 47 9.72 -5.96 6.55
CA THR A 47 10.58 -5.56 7.67
C THR A 47 10.45 -6.54 8.84
N GLU A 48 11.30 -6.38 9.86
CA GLU A 48 11.27 -7.24 11.06
C GLU A 48 9.93 -7.16 11.81
N ASP A 49 9.28 -5.99 11.77
CA ASP A 49 8.03 -5.72 12.49
C ASP A 49 6.79 -5.75 11.59
N GLY A 50 6.91 -6.01 10.28
CA GLY A 50 5.77 -6.01 9.35
C GLY A 50 6.19 -5.71 7.91
N VAL A 51 5.64 -4.63 7.33
CA VAL A 51 6.05 -4.13 6.02
C VAL A 51 6.11 -2.61 6.00
N VAL A 52 6.86 -2.05 5.05
CA VAL A 52 6.74 -0.66 4.60
C VAL A 52 6.17 -0.69 3.19
N VAL A 53 5.20 0.16 2.91
CA VAL A 53 4.62 0.29 1.57
C VAL A 53 5.06 1.61 0.95
N HIS A 54 5.81 1.54 -0.14
CA HIS A 54 6.29 2.69 -0.90
C HIS A 54 5.31 2.98 -2.02
N PHE A 55 4.66 4.13 -1.99
CA PHE A 55 3.73 4.58 -3.01
C PHE A 55 4.43 5.52 -3.99
N HIS A 56 4.16 5.34 -5.28
CA HIS A 56 4.56 6.28 -6.32
C HIS A 56 3.33 6.58 -7.15
N ALA A 57 2.84 7.83 -7.10
CA ALA A 57 1.58 8.20 -7.72
C ALA A 57 1.65 9.59 -8.34
N HIS A 58 0.75 9.91 -9.26
CA HIS A 58 0.56 11.30 -9.65
C HIS A 58 0.15 12.12 -8.42
N ASP A 59 0.73 13.31 -8.30
CA ASP A 59 0.53 14.26 -7.18
C ASP A 59 -0.96 14.41 -6.77
N GLU A 60 -1.85 14.46 -7.76
CA GLU A 60 -3.31 14.63 -7.59
C GLU A 60 -4.01 13.50 -6.83
N ILE A 61 -3.39 12.31 -6.76
CA ILE A 61 -4.00 11.10 -6.20
C ILE A 61 -3.22 10.49 -5.04
N LEU A 62 -1.97 10.91 -4.79
CA LEU A 62 -1.12 10.30 -3.77
C LEU A 62 -1.73 10.42 -2.37
N ASP A 63 -2.14 11.62 -1.96
CA ASP A 63 -2.73 11.85 -0.64
C ASP A 63 -4.02 11.04 -0.42
N ASP A 64 -4.89 10.97 -1.42
CA ASP A 64 -6.13 10.20 -1.31
C ASP A 64 -5.86 8.69 -1.29
N LEU A 65 -4.84 8.23 -2.02
CA LEU A 65 -4.40 6.84 -2.03
C LEU A 65 -3.84 6.43 -0.66
N LEU A 66 -2.93 7.22 -0.10
CA LEU A 66 -2.35 7.02 1.23
C LEU A 66 -3.45 6.97 2.29
N ARG A 67 -4.33 7.97 2.31
CA ARG A 67 -5.45 8.05 3.25
C ARG A 67 -6.37 6.83 3.18
N ARG A 68 -6.71 6.37 1.98
CA ARG A 68 -7.57 5.17 1.81
C ARG A 68 -6.85 3.91 2.27
N PHE A 69 -5.56 3.78 1.95
CA PHE A 69 -4.76 2.64 2.40
C PHE A 69 -4.68 2.59 3.93
N GLU A 70 -4.39 3.72 4.58
CA GLU A 70 -4.39 3.84 6.05
C GLU A 70 -5.73 3.43 6.66
N GLN A 71 -6.86 3.87 6.09
CA GLN A 71 -8.19 3.46 6.56
C GLN A 71 -8.42 1.95 6.46
N HIS A 72 -7.89 1.32 5.40
CA HIS A 72 -7.96 -0.13 5.25
C HIS A 72 -7.07 -0.86 6.26
N VAL A 73 -5.85 -0.38 6.49
CA VAL A 73 -4.93 -0.93 7.50
C VAL A 73 -5.51 -0.80 8.90
N ASP A 74 -6.02 0.38 9.26
CA ASP A 74 -6.68 0.63 10.55
C ASP A 74 -7.86 -0.31 10.77
N ARG A 75 -8.69 -0.52 9.74
CA ARG A 75 -9.81 -1.47 9.83
C ARG A 75 -9.36 -2.93 9.98
N GLU A 76 -8.28 -3.32 9.32
CA GLU A 76 -7.79 -4.70 9.35
C GLU A 76 -7.01 -5.02 10.65
N MET A 77 -6.38 -4.00 11.25
CA MET A 77 -5.57 -4.13 12.47
C MET A 77 -6.34 -3.74 13.75
N GLY A 78 -7.33 -2.85 13.64
CA GLY A 78 -8.17 -2.34 14.73
C GLY A 78 -9.51 -3.04 14.90
N GLY A 79 -9.79 -4.09 14.11
CA GLY A 79 -11.03 -4.86 14.19
C GLY A 79 -11.03 -5.91 15.30
N ALA A 80 -11.35 -5.49 16.53
CA ALA A 80 -11.85 -6.33 17.62
C ALA A 80 -13.29 -5.94 17.98
#